data_AF-A0A5C2HI74-F1
#
_entry.id   AF-A0A5C2HI74-F1
#
_cell.length_a   1.000
_cell.length_b   1.000
_cell.length_c   1.000
_cell.angle_alpha   90.00
_cell.angle_beta   90.00
_cell.angle_gamma   90.00
#
_symmetry.space_group_name_H-M   'P 1'
#
loop_
_entity.id
_entity.type
_entity.pdbx_description
1 polymer ?
#
loop_
_entity_poly.entity_id
_entity_poly.type
_entity_poly.pdbx_seq_one_letter_code
_entity_poly.pdbx_strand_id
1 'polypeptide(L)'
;MKSQLLTFQNNLLQKMTLVVILLWLTPLSAEMLVSPIRVDLDENSRVASVTINNTSDGSRTYLLDWVEKNMNSSGVYSTLRGDAKPNYNSAQRWLRVSPRRITVPANSNQSVRVQFQPSANMQPGEYRTHLLFKVQSDISEPTSVSTMENAEGLQFQLNMQMSVSIPVVVNYRTPPPQVAISEIKTVPQAVTERYNTLELQLERSGIAGSHGDIVVEMQRSRDTPIERIGFYENVAVFADMPSRSITSSIRSIMSTSPTYRYKPSVRFSRVLDYAFGMSNSYQPTVAA
;
A
#
# COMPACT_ATOMS: atom_id res chain seq x y z
N MET A 1 -26.12 -31.52 44.15
CA MET A 1 -26.50 -32.07 42.84
C MET A 1 -27.01 -31.01 41.84
N LYS A 2 -27.94 -30.12 42.21
CA LYS A 2 -28.48 -29.09 41.28
C LYS A 2 -27.44 -28.09 40.74
N SER A 3 -26.47 -27.62 41.55
CA SER A 3 -25.46 -26.65 41.08
C SER A 3 -24.48 -27.23 40.05
N GLN A 4 -24.08 -28.50 40.20
CA GLN A 4 -23.21 -29.20 39.24
C GLN A 4 -23.88 -29.34 37.86
N LEU A 5 -25.20 -29.54 37.85
CA LEU A 5 -26.02 -29.62 36.62
C LEU A 5 -26.14 -28.26 35.93
N LEU A 6 -26.33 -27.19 36.70
CA LEU A 6 -26.38 -25.81 36.18
C LEU A 6 -25.04 -25.38 35.58
N THR A 7 -23.91 -25.70 36.22
CA THR A 7 -22.57 -25.40 35.69
C THR A 7 -22.27 -26.18 34.41
N PHE A 8 -22.72 -27.43 34.31
CA PHE A 8 -22.57 -28.25 33.10
C PHE A 8 -23.39 -27.69 31.92
N GLN A 9 -24.64 -27.29 32.16
CA GLN A 9 -25.50 -26.68 31.14
C GLN A 9 -24.95 -25.35 30.63
N ASN A 10 -24.38 -24.50 31.50
CA ASN A 10 -23.78 -23.23 31.09
C ASN A 10 -22.52 -23.43 30.22
N ASN A 11 -21.68 -24.42 30.53
CA ASN A 11 -20.51 -24.75 29.71
C ASN A 11 -20.90 -25.31 28.34
N LEU A 12 -22.00 -26.07 28.26
CA LEU A 12 -22.53 -26.57 27.00
C LEU A 12 -23.11 -25.43 26.16
N LEU A 13 -23.88 -24.53 26.78
CA LEU A 13 -24.47 -23.37 26.10
C LEU A 13 -23.37 -22.43 25.56
N GLN A 14 -22.33 -22.14 26.35
CA GLN A 14 -21.19 -21.33 25.91
C GLN A 14 -20.44 -21.95 24.73
N LYS A 15 -20.21 -23.27 24.76
CA LYS A 15 -19.59 -23.99 23.64
C LYS A 15 -20.46 -23.92 22.38
N MET A 16 -21.78 -24.05 22.52
CA MET A 16 -22.71 -23.91 21.39
C MET A 16 -22.73 -22.47 20.84
N THR A 17 -22.70 -21.45 21.69
CA THR A 17 -22.61 -20.05 21.25
C THR A 17 -21.31 -19.79 20.48
N LEU A 18 -20.18 -20.34 20.95
CA LEU A 18 -18.89 -20.21 20.28
C LEU A 18 -18.89 -20.88 18.89
N VAL A 19 -19.51 -22.07 18.77
CA VAL A 19 -19.65 -22.79 17.49
C VAL A 19 -20.56 -22.04 16.52
N VAL A 20 -21.67 -21.47 16.99
CA VAL A 20 -22.55 -20.64 16.16
C VAL A 20 -21.80 -19.41 15.66
N ILE A 21 -21.06 -18.70 16.52
CA ILE A 21 -20.26 -17.53 16.09
C ILE A 21 -19.20 -17.94 15.05
N LEU A 22 -18.57 -19.11 15.19
CA LEU A 22 -17.59 -19.60 14.22
C LEU A 22 -18.21 -19.89 12.83
N LEU A 23 -19.49 -20.27 12.78
CA LEU A 23 -20.22 -20.57 11.56
C LEU A 23 -20.64 -19.31 10.76
N TRP A 24 -20.62 -18.13 11.38
CA TRP A 24 -20.95 -16.86 10.70
C TRP A 24 -19.72 -16.09 10.17
N LEU A 25 -18.51 -16.64 10.27
CA LEU A 25 -17.34 -16.06 9.60
C LEU A 25 -17.41 -16.36 8.11
N THR A 26 -18.04 -15.47 7.35
CA THR A 26 -17.88 -15.46 5.90
C THR A 26 -16.44 -15.04 5.58
N PRO A 27 -15.69 -15.82 4.80
CA PRO A 27 -14.37 -15.39 4.35
C PRO A 27 -14.55 -14.22 3.39
N LEU A 28 -14.14 -13.02 3.83
CA LEU A 28 -14.00 -11.88 2.93
C LEU A 28 -12.86 -12.19 1.96
N SER A 29 -13.20 -12.65 0.77
CA SER A 29 -12.22 -13.02 -0.24
C SER A 29 -11.98 -11.82 -1.15
N ALA A 30 -10.75 -11.29 -1.14
CA ALA A 30 -10.32 -10.39 -2.19
C ALA A 30 -10.23 -11.21 -3.48
N GLU A 31 -11.05 -10.87 -4.47
CA GLU A 31 -11.28 -11.67 -5.69
C GLU A 31 -10.12 -11.56 -6.71
N MET A 32 -9.26 -10.55 -6.55
CA MET A 32 -8.15 -10.30 -7.45
C MET A 32 -6.99 -9.64 -6.74
N LEU A 33 -5.78 -10.15 -6.96
CA LEU A 33 -4.53 -9.62 -6.40
C LEU A 33 -3.52 -9.37 -7.52
N VAL A 34 -2.77 -8.27 -7.43
CA VAL A 34 -1.65 -7.95 -8.34
C VAL A 34 -0.35 -7.94 -7.55
N SER A 35 0.66 -8.63 -8.06
CA SER A 35 1.99 -8.70 -7.45
C SER A 35 3.10 -8.53 -8.48
N PRO A 36 4.10 -7.66 -8.25
CA PRO A 36 4.19 -6.74 -7.12
C PRO A 36 3.18 -5.59 -7.26
N ILE A 37 2.93 -4.88 -6.16
CA ILE A 37 2.04 -3.69 -6.13
C ILE A 37 2.72 -2.43 -6.68
N ARG A 38 4.00 -2.52 -7.06
CA ARG A 38 4.83 -1.48 -7.69
C ARG A 38 5.93 -2.15 -8.48
N VAL A 39 6.32 -1.55 -9.60
CA VAL A 39 7.49 -1.97 -10.39
C VAL A 39 8.53 -0.84 -10.38
N ASP A 40 9.76 -1.18 -10.00
CA ASP A 40 10.91 -0.30 -10.11
C ASP A 40 11.89 -0.89 -11.14
N LEU A 41 12.35 -0.08 -12.08
CA LEU A 41 13.28 -0.47 -13.14
C LEU A 41 14.43 0.53 -13.20
N ASP A 42 15.60 0.04 -13.59
CA ASP A 42 16.78 0.86 -13.89
C ASP A 42 17.61 0.24 -15.03
N GLU A 43 18.82 0.73 -15.26
CA GLU A 43 19.69 0.21 -16.31
C GLU A 43 20.14 -1.23 -16.08
N ASN A 44 20.17 -1.69 -14.83
CA ASN A 44 20.59 -3.03 -14.41
C ASN A 44 19.41 -4.01 -14.35
N SER A 45 18.20 -3.50 -14.11
CA SER A 45 16.94 -4.23 -13.90
C SER A 45 15.88 -3.77 -14.90
N ARG A 46 16.13 -3.99 -16.18
CA ARG A 46 15.26 -3.46 -17.27
C ARG A 46 13.97 -4.24 -17.49
N VAL A 47 13.77 -5.36 -16.80
CA VAL A 47 12.61 -6.24 -17.00
C VAL A 47 12.02 -6.62 -15.66
N ALA A 48 10.70 -6.53 -15.54
CA ALA A 48 9.95 -7.03 -14.41
C ALA A 48 8.80 -7.92 -14.87
N SER A 49 8.40 -8.86 -14.01
CA SER A 49 7.19 -9.66 -14.16
C SER A 49 6.14 -9.17 -13.18
N VAL A 50 4.92 -8.96 -13.66
CA VAL A 50 3.76 -8.60 -12.85
C VAL A 50 2.72 -9.70 -12.99
N THR A 51 2.35 -10.31 -11.89
CA THR A 51 1.41 -11.41 -11.81
C THR A 51 0.06 -10.91 -11.32
N ILE A 52 -0.99 -11.24 -12.07
CA ILE A 52 -2.37 -11.19 -11.60
C ILE A 52 -2.74 -12.56 -11.08
N ASN A 53 -3.28 -12.60 -9.87
CA ASN A 53 -3.95 -13.77 -9.31
C ASN A 53 -5.47 -13.50 -9.26
N ASN A 54 -6.23 -14.38 -9.90
CA ASN A 54 -7.68 -14.41 -9.85
C ASN A 54 -8.13 -15.51 -8.90
N THR A 55 -8.64 -15.13 -7.74
CA THR A 55 -9.15 -16.02 -6.69
C THR A 55 -10.67 -16.17 -6.77
N SER A 56 -11.30 -15.59 -7.79
CA SER A 56 -12.73 -15.76 -8.05
C SER A 56 -13.04 -17.05 -8.81
N ASP A 57 -14.33 -17.41 -8.78
CA ASP A 57 -14.88 -18.57 -9.49
C ASP A 57 -15.12 -18.30 -10.98
N GLY A 58 -14.94 -17.06 -11.45
CA GLY A 58 -15.16 -16.66 -12.84
C GLY A 58 -13.88 -16.26 -13.57
N SER A 59 -13.85 -16.46 -14.89
CA SER A 59 -12.72 -16.01 -15.73
C SER A 59 -12.74 -14.50 -15.96
N ARG A 60 -11.55 -13.89 -16.05
CA ARG A 60 -11.37 -12.43 -16.18
C ARG A 60 -10.45 -12.07 -17.33
N THR A 61 -10.87 -11.15 -18.19
CA THR A 61 -10.00 -10.63 -19.27
C THR A 61 -9.62 -9.18 -19.01
N TYR A 62 -8.33 -8.89 -19.11
CA TYR A 62 -7.78 -7.54 -18.93
C TYR A 62 -7.12 -7.04 -20.21
N LEU A 63 -7.37 -5.78 -20.53
CA LEU A 63 -6.56 -4.99 -21.46
C LEU A 63 -5.54 -4.20 -20.64
N LEU A 64 -4.27 -4.31 -21.01
CA LEU A 64 -3.17 -3.64 -20.35
C LEU A 64 -2.87 -2.33 -21.07
N ASP A 65 -2.81 -1.25 -20.30
CA ASP A 65 -2.55 0.09 -20.81
C ASP A 65 -1.66 0.90 -19.86
N TRP A 66 -1.10 2.00 -20.36
CA TRP A 66 -0.35 2.97 -19.57
C TRP A 66 -1.25 4.16 -19.24
N VAL A 67 -1.32 4.54 -17.97
CA VAL A 67 -2.07 5.71 -17.52
C VAL A 67 -1.24 6.61 -16.63
N GLU A 68 -1.46 7.92 -16.77
CA GLU A 68 -0.79 8.93 -15.98
C GLU A 68 -1.62 9.33 -14.76
N LYS A 69 -0.96 9.38 -13.60
CA LYS A 69 -1.59 9.77 -12.32
C LYS A 69 -0.66 10.66 -11.50
N ASN A 70 -1.16 11.82 -11.11
CA ASN A 70 -0.48 12.70 -10.17
C ASN A 70 -0.69 12.19 -8.74
N MET A 71 0.30 12.40 -7.88
CA MET A 71 0.19 12.12 -6.45
C MET A 71 0.18 13.46 -5.71
N ASN A 72 -0.79 13.66 -4.83
CA ASN A 72 -0.76 14.83 -3.93
C ASN A 72 0.19 14.60 -2.74
N SER A 73 0.44 15.64 -1.94
CA SER A 73 1.33 15.58 -0.78
C SER A 73 0.91 14.55 0.28
N SER A 74 -0.38 14.20 0.37
CA SER A 74 -0.89 13.15 1.26
C SER A 74 -0.68 11.73 0.70
N GLY A 75 -0.22 11.58 -0.55
CA GLY A 75 -0.03 10.28 -1.21
C GLY A 75 -1.23 9.78 -2.01
N VAL A 76 -2.29 10.58 -2.15
CA VAL A 76 -3.48 10.19 -2.92
C VAL A 76 -3.23 10.41 -4.41
N TYR A 77 -3.52 9.38 -5.21
CA TYR A 77 -3.42 9.46 -6.67
C TYR A 77 -4.69 10.01 -7.32
N SER A 78 -4.51 10.88 -8.30
CA SER A 78 -5.57 11.35 -9.20
C SER A 78 -5.21 11.02 -10.65
N THR A 79 -6.14 10.38 -11.37
CA THR A 79 -5.97 10.06 -12.79
C THR A 79 -6.08 11.33 -13.63
N LEU A 80 -5.11 11.54 -14.53
CA LEU A 80 -5.18 12.62 -15.50
C LEU A 80 -6.21 12.31 -16.58
N ARG A 81 -7.02 13.30 -16.96
CA ARG A 81 -8.07 13.18 -17.98
C ARG A 81 -7.81 14.15 -19.13
N GLY A 82 -8.27 13.79 -20.32
CA GLY A 82 -8.14 14.63 -21.51
C GLY A 82 -6.69 14.86 -21.91
N ASP A 83 -6.34 16.12 -22.13
CA ASP A 83 -5.03 16.61 -22.56
C ASP A 83 -4.11 17.06 -21.39
N ALA A 84 -4.56 16.86 -20.14
CA ALA A 84 -3.78 17.20 -18.96
C ALA A 84 -2.46 16.42 -18.93
N LYS A 85 -1.35 17.14 -18.76
CA LYS A 85 0.00 16.57 -18.69
C LYS A 85 0.42 16.30 -17.24
N PRO A 86 1.18 15.23 -16.98
CA PRO A 86 1.75 15.00 -15.66
C PRO A 86 2.76 16.10 -15.31
N ASN A 87 2.88 16.38 -14.01
CA ASN A 87 3.90 17.30 -13.45
C ASN A 87 5.27 16.61 -13.27
N TYR A 88 5.45 15.41 -13.82
CA TYR A 88 6.63 14.58 -13.74
C TYR A 88 6.99 14.02 -15.13
N ASN A 89 8.18 13.43 -15.25
CA ASN A 89 8.59 12.82 -16.52
C ASN A 89 7.84 11.49 -16.75
N SER A 90 7.01 11.42 -17.79
CA SER A 90 6.31 10.16 -18.12
C SER A 90 7.27 9.08 -18.62
N ALA A 91 7.14 7.87 -18.05
CA ALA A 91 7.88 6.68 -18.48
C ALA A 91 7.23 5.96 -19.68
N GLN A 92 5.99 6.31 -20.05
CA GLN A 92 5.17 5.55 -21.02
C GLN A 92 5.90 5.24 -22.33
N ARG A 93 6.59 6.23 -22.90
CA ARG A 93 7.29 6.07 -24.19
C ARG A 93 8.47 5.08 -24.14
N TRP A 94 9.04 4.91 -22.96
CA TRP A 94 10.20 4.05 -22.69
C TRP A 94 9.83 2.65 -22.20
N LEU A 95 8.54 2.37 -22.02
CA LEU A 95 8.08 1.10 -21.47
C LEU A 95 7.34 0.28 -22.53
N ARG A 96 7.48 -1.04 -22.42
CA ARG A 96 6.70 -2.02 -23.18
C ARG A 96 6.07 -2.99 -22.19
N VAL A 97 4.82 -3.36 -22.46
CA VAL A 97 4.13 -4.42 -21.73
C VAL A 97 3.71 -5.51 -22.71
N SER A 98 3.91 -6.77 -22.30
CA SER A 98 3.57 -7.93 -23.11
C SER A 98 3.11 -9.10 -22.24
N PRO A 99 2.01 -9.80 -22.60
CA PRO A 99 1.06 -9.42 -23.65
C PRO A 99 0.21 -8.18 -23.27
N ARG A 100 -0.44 -7.54 -24.25
CA ARG A 100 -1.34 -6.39 -24.00
C ARG A 100 -2.75 -6.79 -23.58
N ARG A 101 -3.09 -8.07 -23.71
CA ARG A 101 -4.34 -8.65 -23.25
C ARG A 101 -4.04 -9.98 -22.61
N ILE A 102 -4.65 -10.24 -21.47
CA ILE A 102 -4.60 -11.54 -20.79
C ILE A 102 -6.00 -11.95 -20.39
N THR A 103 -6.26 -13.25 -20.43
CA THR A 103 -7.41 -13.86 -19.78
C THR A 103 -6.88 -14.70 -18.63
N VAL A 104 -7.34 -14.44 -17.42
CA VAL A 104 -6.98 -15.12 -16.19
C VAL A 104 -8.15 -16.01 -15.80
N PRO A 105 -8.02 -17.34 -15.94
CA PRO A 105 -9.08 -18.27 -15.53
C PRO A 105 -9.44 -18.13 -14.05
N ALA A 106 -10.59 -18.68 -13.67
CA ALA A 106 -10.97 -18.82 -12.27
C ALA A 106 -9.88 -19.55 -11.47
N ASN A 107 -9.64 -19.11 -10.24
CA ASN A 107 -8.67 -19.71 -9.32
C ASN A 107 -7.27 -19.92 -9.93
N SER A 108 -6.82 -18.98 -10.77
CA SER A 108 -5.59 -19.08 -11.55
C SER A 108 -4.80 -17.77 -11.55
N ASN A 109 -3.59 -17.81 -12.09
CA ASN A 109 -2.76 -16.63 -12.24
C ASN A 109 -2.21 -16.50 -13.66
N GLN A 110 -1.85 -15.27 -14.03
CA GLN A 110 -1.18 -14.94 -15.29
C GLN A 110 -0.15 -13.85 -15.03
N SER A 111 0.98 -13.94 -15.75
CA SER A 111 2.06 -12.96 -15.65
C SER A 111 2.17 -12.12 -16.91
N VAL A 112 2.50 -10.85 -16.73
CA VAL A 112 2.84 -9.93 -17.82
C VAL A 112 4.23 -9.35 -17.61
N ARG A 113 4.95 -9.18 -18.70
CA ARG A 113 6.30 -8.63 -18.69
C ARG A 113 6.24 -7.13 -18.92
N VAL A 114 6.90 -6.37 -18.05
CA VAL A 114 7.19 -4.95 -18.24
C VAL A 114 8.66 -4.81 -18.59
N GLN A 115 8.96 -4.12 -19.69
CA GLN A 115 10.32 -3.91 -20.18
C GLN A 115 10.61 -2.43 -20.36
N PHE A 116 11.75 -1.98 -19.81
CA PHE A 116 12.33 -0.67 -20.02
C PHE A 116 13.27 -0.67 -21.24
N GLN A 117 12.99 0.24 -22.17
CA GLN A 117 13.71 0.46 -23.42
C GLN A 117 14.16 1.93 -23.52
N PRO A 118 15.27 2.31 -22.85
CA PRO A 118 15.81 3.66 -22.97
C PRO A 118 16.31 3.92 -24.40
N SER A 119 16.19 5.15 -24.87
CA SER A 119 16.95 5.61 -26.04
C SER A 119 18.26 6.27 -25.63
N ALA A 120 19.18 6.42 -26.59
CA ALA A 120 20.44 7.14 -26.39
C ALA A 120 20.25 8.60 -25.91
N ASN A 121 19.12 9.23 -26.25
CA ASN A 121 18.85 10.63 -25.93
C ASN A 121 18.01 10.82 -24.65
N MET A 122 17.71 9.73 -23.94
CA MET A 122 16.97 9.81 -22.67
C MET A 122 17.81 10.58 -21.64
N GLN A 123 17.22 11.61 -21.03
CA GLN A 123 17.92 12.40 -20.03
C GLN A 123 17.94 11.68 -18.68
N PRO A 124 19.01 11.82 -17.87
CA PRO A 124 19.02 11.32 -16.51
C PRO A 124 17.84 11.85 -15.67
N GLY A 125 17.27 11.01 -14.83
CA GLY A 125 16.17 11.39 -13.94
C GLY A 125 15.23 10.23 -13.60
N GLU A 126 14.32 10.50 -12.66
CA GLU A 126 13.16 9.65 -12.38
C GLU A 126 12.07 9.87 -13.43
N TYR A 127 11.51 8.76 -13.92
CA TYR A 127 10.35 8.72 -14.79
C TYR A 127 9.28 7.80 -14.18
N ARG A 128 8.01 8.11 -14.41
CA ARG A 128 6.91 7.35 -13.83
C ARG A 128 5.73 7.21 -14.78
N THR A 129 4.97 6.14 -14.62
CA THR A 129 3.62 5.95 -15.20
C THR A 129 2.91 4.89 -14.36
N HIS A 130 1.71 4.45 -14.75
CA HIS A 130 1.03 3.33 -14.11
C HIS A 130 0.61 2.29 -15.14
N LEU A 131 0.88 1.03 -14.84
CA LEU A 131 0.34 -0.09 -15.59
C LEU A 131 -1.11 -0.32 -15.14
N LEU A 132 -2.06 -0.07 -16.02
CA LEU A 132 -3.48 -0.32 -15.81
C LEU A 132 -3.87 -1.68 -16.37
N PHE A 133 -4.45 -2.52 -15.51
CA PHE A 133 -5.21 -3.71 -15.89
C PHE A 133 -6.68 -3.32 -15.98
N LYS A 134 -7.11 -2.95 -17.18
CA LYS A 134 -8.50 -2.54 -17.45
C LYS A 134 -9.35 -3.78 -17.69
N VAL A 135 -10.33 -4.02 -16.84
CA VAL A 135 -11.26 -5.15 -17.05
C VAL A 135 -12.02 -4.99 -18.36
N GLN A 136 -12.21 -6.09 -19.08
CA GLN A 136 -13.04 -6.17 -20.27
C GLN A 136 -14.38 -6.79 -19.87
N SER A 137 -15.36 -5.96 -19.60
CA SER A 137 -16.60 -6.38 -18.96
C SER A 137 -17.42 -7.36 -19.77
N ASP A 138 -17.43 -7.17 -21.08
CA ASP A 138 -18.27 -7.93 -22.02
C ASP A 138 -17.83 -9.40 -22.16
N ILE A 139 -16.61 -9.70 -21.73
CA ILE A 139 -15.97 -11.02 -21.86
C ILE A 139 -15.40 -11.53 -20.53
N SER A 140 -15.82 -10.93 -19.42
CA SER A 140 -15.44 -11.36 -18.08
C SER A 140 -16.68 -11.82 -17.32
N GLU A 141 -16.57 -12.91 -16.56
CA GLU A 141 -17.67 -13.40 -15.73
C GLU A 141 -17.81 -12.53 -14.46
N PRO A 142 -19.02 -12.16 -14.01
CA PRO A 142 -19.21 -11.40 -12.77
C PRO A 142 -18.78 -12.22 -11.56
N THR A 143 -18.15 -11.61 -10.55
CA THR A 143 -17.82 -12.35 -9.30
C THR A 143 -18.96 -12.39 -8.31
N SER A 144 -19.78 -11.34 -8.32
CA SER A 144 -20.95 -11.21 -7.48
C SER A 144 -22.10 -10.76 -8.36
N VAL A 145 -23.17 -11.54 -8.30
CA VAL A 145 -24.47 -11.22 -8.87
C VAL A 145 -25.35 -10.95 -7.66
N SER A 146 -25.51 -9.69 -7.27
CA SER A 146 -26.53 -9.36 -6.27
C SER A 146 -27.83 -9.14 -7.01
N THR A 147 -28.74 -10.09 -6.89
CA THR A 147 -30.13 -9.95 -7.31
C THR A 147 -30.91 -9.27 -6.19
N MET A 148 -31.28 -8.01 -6.39
CA MET A 148 -32.20 -7.30 -5.50
C MET A 148 -33.58 -7.31 -6.15
N GLU A 149 -34.56 -7.84 -5.44
CA GLU A 149 -35.95 -7.83 -5.87
C GLU A 149 -36.69 -6.76 -5.08
N ASN A 150 -37.22 -5.74 -5.77
CA ASN A 150 -38.10 -4.77 -5.12
C ASN A 150 -39.53 -5.32 -5.02
N ALA A 151 -40.33 -4.76 -4.11
CA ALA A 151 -41.71 -5.20 -3.83
C ALA A 151 -42.65 -5.21 -5.06
N GLU A 152 -42.27 -4.57 -6.16
CA GLU A 152 -43.00 -4.55 -7.44
C GLU A 152 -42.55 -5.63 -8.45
N GLY A 153 -41.70 -6.58 -8.04
CA GLY A 153 -41.22 -7.67 -8.91
C GLY A 153 -40.12 -7.26 -9.88
N LEU A 154 -39.47 -6.11 -9.66
CA LEU A 154 -38.32 -5.68 -10.45
C LEU A 154 -37.04 -6.29 -9.90
N GLN A 155 -36.36 -7.09 -10.71
CA GLN A 155 -35.10 -7.76 -10.38
C GLN A 155 -33.90 -6.97 -10.90
N PHE A 156 -33.05 -6.47 -9.99
CA PHE A 156 -31.80 -5.79 -10.31
C PHE A 156 -30.63 -6.75 -10.18
N GLN A 157 -29.79 -6.86 -11.21
CA GLN A 157 -28.54 -7.62 -11.17
C GLN A 157 -27.35 -6.66 -11.22
N LEU A 158 -26.57 -6.59 -10.14
CA LEU A 158 -25.32 -5.85 -10.09
C LEU A 158 -24.14 -6.79 -10.34
N ASN A 159 -23.35 -6.50 -11.37
CA ASN A 159 -22.12 -7.23 -11.71
C ASN A 159 -20.90 -6.35 -11.36
N MET A 160 -20.20 -6.66 -10.27
CA MET A 160 -19.00 -5.91 -9.89
C MET A 160 -17.75 -6.45 -10.59
N GLN A 161 -16.98 -5.54 -11.22
CA GLN A 161 -15.74 -5.86 -11.93
C GLN A 161 -14.76 -4.70 -11.78
N MET A 162 -13.53 -4.97 -11.32
CA MET A 162 -12.58 -3.91 -10.96
C MET A 162 -11.40 -3.83 -11.94
N SER A 163 -11.03 -2.59 -12.28
CA SER A 163 -9.75 -2.28 -12.92
C SER A 163 -8.74 -1.86 -11.86
N VAL A 164 -7.50 -2.28 -12.00
CA VAL A 164 -6.43 -1.99 -11.03
C VAL A 164 -5.23 -1.41 -11.75
N SER A 165 -4.53 -0.47 -11.11
CA SER A 165 -3.31 0.11 -11.66
C SER A 165 -2.19 0.10 -10.64
N ILE A 166 -0.99 -0.28 -11.08
CA ILE A 166 0.22 -0.23 -10.24
C ILE A 166 1.21 0.81 -10.79
N PRO A 167 1.92 1.56 -9.92
CA PRO A 167 2.98 2.45 -10.37
C PRO A 167 4.14 1.67 -10.98
N VAL A 168 4.66 2.20 -12.08
CA VAL A 168 5.92 1.77 -12.70
C VAL A 168 6.87 2.96 -12.70
N VAL A 169 7.98 2.82 -11.99
CA VAL A 169 9.00 3.86 -11.83
C VAL A 169 10.29 3.42 -12.49
N VAL A 170 10.88 4.31 -13.26
CA VAL A 170 12.16 4.11 -13.93
C VAL A 170 13.15 5.13 -13.37
N ASN A 171 14.21 4.62 -12.75
CA ASN A 171 15.36 5.43 -12.37
C ASN A 171 16.41 5.29 -13.47
N TYR A 172 16.67 6.37 -14.21
CA TYR A 172 17.65 6.34 -15.29
C TYR A 172 18.81 7.27 -14.98
N ARG A 173 20.01 6.71 -14.82
CA ARG A 173 21.27 7.43 -14.54
C ARG A 173 21.16 8.39 -13.35
N THR A 174 20.42 7.98 -12.34
CA THR A 174 20.23 8.78 -11.14
C THR A 174 21.17 8.32 -10.02
N PRO A 175 21.72 9.25 -9.21
CA PRO A 175 22.33 8.86 -7.95
C PRO A 175 21.27 8.27 -7.00
N PRO A 176 21.70 7.59 -5.92
CA PRO A 176 20.77 7.18 -4.86
C PRO A 176 19.93 8.36 -4.36
N PRO A 177 18.63 8.17 -4.13
CA PRO A 177 17.74 9.24 -3.65
C PRO A 177 18.12 9.66 -2.24
N GLN A 178 17.97 10.96 -1.97
CA GLN A 178 18.24 11.56 -0.67
C GLN A 178 16.91 12.02 -0.07
N VAL A 179 16.53 11.40 1.06
CA VAL A 179 15.32 11.76 1.82
C VAL A 179 15.68 11.90 3.29
N ALA A 180 15.37 13.04 3.90
CA ALA A 180 15.52 13.29 5.32
C ALA A 180 14.15 13.44 5.98
N ILE A 181 14.06 13.03 7.25
CA ILE A 181 12.93 13.39 8.11
C ILE A 181 13.26 14.76 8.69
N SER A 182 12.55 15.81 8.25
CA SER A 182 12.82 17.18 8.69
C SER A 182 12.02 17.57 9.93
N GLU A 183 10.84 16.97 10.12
CA GLU A 183 9.99 17.26 11.28
C GLU A 183 9.22 16.02 11.75
N ILE A 184 9.05 15.92 13.06
CA ILE A 184 8.18 14.95 13.73
C ILE A 184 7.33 15.68 14.77
N LYS A 185 6.02 15.59 14.63
CA LYS A 185 5.03 16.10 15.58
C LYS A 185 4.15 14.96 16.06
N THR A 186 3.88 14.91 17.36
CA THR A 186 2.88 14.01 17.92
C THR A 186 1.72 14.87 18.39
N VAL A 187 0.52 14.59 17.88
CA VAL A 187 -0.73 15.19 18.33
C VAL A 187 -1.42 14.18 19.25
N PRO A 188 -1.45 14.44 20.57
CA PRO A 188 -2.21 13.61 21.49
C PRO A 188 -3.69 13.64 21.13
N GLN A 189 -4.30 12.47 21.00
CA GLN A 189 -5.76 12.37 20.94
C GLN A 189 -6.32 12.44 22.38
N ALA A 190 -7.65 12.56 22.54
CA ALA A 190 -8.28 12.60 23.86
C ALA A 190 -7.81 11.43 24.74
N VAL A 191 -7.71 11.62 26.06
CA VAL A 191 -7.11 10.65 27.02
C VAL A 191 -7.73 9.25 26.96
N THR A 192 -8.94 9.13 26.43
CA THR A 192 -9.68 7.88 26.22
C THR A 192 -9.24 7.09 24.97
N GLU A 193 -8.42 7.67 24.10
CA GLU A 193 -8.06 7.06 22.83
C GLU A 193 -6.81 6.18 22.91
N ARG A 194 -6.93 4.99 22.32
CA ARG A 194 -5.86 3.97 22.25
C ARG A 194 -4.77 4.31 21.23
N TYR A 195 -4.92 5.39 20.46
CA TYR A 195 -3.99 5.82 19.41
C TYR A 195 -3.70 7.32 19.52
N ASN A 196 -2.47 7.71 19.18
CA ASN A 196 -2.08 9.11 18.97
C ASN A 196 -1.81 9.33 17.49
N THR A 197 -1.84 10.58 17.05
CA THR A 197 -1.48 10.94 15.68
C THR A 197 -0.01 11.38 15.62
N LEU A 198 0.75 10.80 14.70
CA LEU A 198 2.10 11.19 14.35
C LEU A 198 2.06 11.89 12.98
N GLU A 199 2.57 13.12 12.94
CA GLU A 199 2.80 13.86 11.71
C GLU A 199 4.29 13.88 11.42
N LEU A 200 4.66 13.46 10.22
CA LEU A 200 6.04 13.39 9.74
C LEU A 200 6.17 14.24 8.50
N GLN A 201 7.22 15.05 8.45
CA GLN A 201 7.62 15.73 7.23
C GLN A 201 8.87 15.07 6.66
N LEU A 202 8.77 14.58 5.43
CA LEU A 202 9.89 14.09 4.65
C LEU A 202 10.31 15.17 3.66
N GLU A 203 11.60 15.44 3.58
CA GLU A 203 12.21 16.32 2.59
C GLU A 203 13.15 15.56 1.68
N ARG A 204 13.06 15.82 0.38
CA ARG A 204 13.81 15.11 -0.65
C ARG A 204 14.66 16.08 -1.46
N SER A 205 15.90 15.69 -1.71
CA SER A 205 16.83 16.38 -2.63
C SER A 205 17.25 15.49 -3.80
N GLY A 206 17.81 16.11 -4.85
CA GLY A 206 18.31 15.41 -6.05
C GLY A 206 17.27 15.19 -7.14
N ILE A 207 17.55 14.25 -8.06
CA ILE A 207 16.75 13.98 -9.27
C ILE A 207 16.06 12.60 -9.25
N ALA A 208 16.18 11.86 -8.14
CA ALA A 208 15.51 10.59 -7.91
C ALA A 208 14.58 10.69 -6.69
N GLY A 209 13.44 10.02 -6.77
CA GLY A 209 12.56 9.79 -5.65
C GLY A 209 12.96 8.55 -4.85
N SER A 210 12.38 8.42 -3.66
CA SER A 210 12.58 7.29 -2.77
C SER A 210 11.29 6.53 -2.54
N HIS A 211 11.42 5.27 -2.17
CA HIS A 211 10.31 4.38 -1.82
C HIS A 211 10.76 3.42 -0.73
N GLY A 212 9.98 3.31 0.33
CA GLY A 212 10.36 2.55 1.51
C GLY A 212 9.26 2.48 2.54
N ASP A 213 9.61 1.90 3.68
CA ASP A 213 8.72 1.78 4.82
C ASP A 213 9.15 2.76 5.90
N ILE A 214 8.18 3.24 6.66
CA ILE A 214 8.42 4.02 7.87
C ILE A 214 8.19 3.13 9.08
N VAL A 215 9.21 3.02 9.91
CA VAL A 215 9.14 2.34 11.20
C VAL A 215 9.20 3.40 12.30
N VAL A 216 8.20 3.38 13.18
CA VAL A 216 8.16 4.22 14.38
C VAL A 216 8.49 3.35 15.56
N GLU A 217 9.59 3.65 16.23
CA GLU A 217 10.13 2.89 17.35
C GLU A 217 10.14 3.77 18.61
N MET A 218 9.99 3.15 19.77
CA MET A 218 10.07 3.84 21.04
C MET A 218 10.84 2.99 22.05
N GLN A 219 11.71 3.67 22.80
CA GLN A 219 12.35 3.12 23.98
C GLN A 219 11.92 3.98 25.18
N ARG A 220 11.34 3.38 26.22
CA ARG A 220 10.79 4.14 27.36
C ARG A 220 11.87 4.64 28.32
N SER A 221 12.95 3.88 28.44
CA SER A 221 14.18 4.21 29.16
C SER A 221 15.35 3.46 28.52
N ARG A 222 16.58 3.87 28.84
CA ARG A 222 17.82 3.25 28.32
C ARG A 222 17.85 1.73 28.47
N ASP A 223 17.24 1.19 29.52
CA ASP A 223 17.26 -0.23 29.87
C ASP A 223 16.00 -0.99 29.41
N THR A 224 15.03 -0.31 28.80
CA THR A 224 13.83 -0.96 28.24
C THR A 224 14.08 -1.39 26.79
N PRO A 225 13.44 -2.48 26.33
CA PRO A 225 13.52 -2.88 24.94
C PRO A 225 12.92 -1.81 24.03
N ILE A 226 13.45 -1.72 22.80
CA ILE A 226 12.86 -0.91 21.73
C ILE A 226 11.59 -1.61 21.25
N GLU A 227 10.47 -0.90 21.31
CA GLU A 227 9.17 -1.37 20.85
C GLU A 227 8.77 -0.65 19.57
N ARG A 228 8.25 -1.40 18.59
CA ARG A 228 7.63 -0.81 17.39
C ARG A 228 6.22 -0.32 17.74
N ILE A 229 5.97 0.97 17.59
CA ILE A 229 4.68 1.61 17.91
C ILE A 229 3.92 2.12 16.67
N GLY A 230 4.55 2.03 15.50
CA GLY A 230 3.94 2.33 14.20
C GLY A 230 4.73 1.72 13.04
N PHE A 231 4.04 1.35 11.97
CA PHE A 231 4.63 0.79 10.76
C PHE A 231 3.80 1.20 9.54
N TYR A 232 4.45 1.79 8.54
CA TYR A 232 3.80 2.26 7.32
C TYR A 232 4.56 1.76 6.11
N GLU A 233 3.89 0.94 5.32
CA GLU A 233 4.50 0.29 4.16
C GLU A 233 4.36 1.15 2.90
N ASN A 234 5.31 0.99 1.97
CA ASN A 234 5.21 1.52 0.60
C ASN A 234 5.06 3.05 0.49
N VAL A 235 5.75 3.78 1.37
CA VAL A 235 5.82 5.23 1.36
C VAL A 235 6.73 5.71 0.23
N ALA A 236 6.13 6.29 -0.82
CA ALA A 236 6.85 6.94 -1.93
C ALA A 236 7.07 8.45 -1.71
N VAL A 237 8.25 8.96 -2.02
CA VAL A 237 8.54 10.40 -2.13
C VAL A 237 9.15 10.64 -3.51
N PHE A 238 8.36 11.12 -4.47
CA PHE A 238 8.79 11.23 -5.87
C PHE A 238 9.69 12.45 -6.12
N ALA A 239 10.43 12.42 -7.23
CA ALA A 239 11.32 13.51 -7.64
C ALA A 239 10.57 14.85 -7.84
N ASP A 240 9.31 14.83 -8.27
CA ASP A 240 8.46 16.01 -8.40
C ASP A 240 7.86 16.50 -7.07
N MET A 241 8.12 15.79 -5.97
CA MET A 241 7.64 16.11 -4.63
C MET A 241 8.82 16.41 -3.69
N PRO A 242 9.21 17.69 -3.51
CA PRO A 242 10.34 18.05 -2.65
C PRO A 242 10.04 17.82 -1.16
N SER A 243 8.76 17.82 -0.78
CA SER A 243 8.34 17.64 0.60
C SER A 243 7.04 16.84 0.67
N ARG A 244 6.97 15.85 1.57
CA ARG A 244 5.81 14.97 1.78
C ARG A 244 5.40 14.94 3.24
N SER A 245 4.12 15.22 3.50
CA SER A 245 3.54 15.11 4.83
C SER A 245 2.87 13.75 5.00
N ILE A 246 3.12 13.11 6.14
CA ILE A 246 2.58 11.79 6.48
C ILE A 246 1.93 11.90 7.84
N THR A 247 0.61 11.78 7.87
CA THR A 247 -0.18 11.71 9.09
C THR A 247 -0.52 10.27 9.35
N SER A 248 -0.28 9.80 10.57
CA SER A 248 -0.60 8.42 10.88
C SER A 248 -0.87 8.08 12.34
N SER A 249 -1.66 7.03 12.56
CA SER A 249 -2.06 6.56 13.87
C SER A 249 -1.01 5.65 14.47
N ILE A 250 -0.36 6.11 15.54
CA ILE A 250 0.56 5.33 16.36
C ILE A 250 -0.15 4.85 17.62
N ARG A 251 0.27 3.70 18.17
CA ARG A 251 -0.31 3.20 19.42
C ARG A 251 -0.09 4.23 20.54
N SER A 252 -1.17 4.64 21.20
CA SER A 252 -1.11 5.50 22.38
C SER A 252 -0.43 4.74 23.50
N ILE A 253 0.56 5.39 24.09
CA ILE A 253 1.24 4.87 25.26
C ILE A 253 0.63 5.63 26.43
N MET A 254 -0.29 4.99 27.16
CA MET A 254 -0.77 5.54 28.43
C MET A 254 0.43 5.72 29.34
N SER A 255 0.85 6.96 29.56
CA SER A 255 1.90 7.26 30.52
C SER A 255 1.31 7.23 31.92
N THR A 256 1.68 6.23 32.73
CA THR A 256 1.36 6.20 34.17
C THR A 256 2.38 6.95 35.01
N SER A 257 3.33 7.68 34.41
CA SER A 257 4.34 8.43 35.16
C SER A 257 4.77 9.71 34.43
N PRO A 258 4.72 10.88 35.10
CA PRO A 258 5.02 12.18 34.49
C PRO A 258 6.49 12.41 34.12
N THR A 259 7.37 11.41 34.29
CA THR A 259 8.83 11.60 34.28
C THR A 259 9.57 11.02 33.07
N TYR A 260 8.90 10.32 32.14
CA TYR A 260 9.57 9.74 30.97
C TYR A 260 9.66 10.74 29.80
N ARG A 261 10.84 11.36 29.65
CA ARG A 261 11.20 12.24 28.53
C ARG A 261 11.96 11.45 27.43
N TYR A 262 11.30 10.54 26.72
CA TYR A 262 11.88 10.01 25.47
C TYR A 262 10.89 10.18 24.33
N LYS A 263 11.35 10.81 23.25
CA LYS A 263 10.60 11.03 22.01
C LYS A 263 10.76 9.78 21.11
N PRO A 264 9.71 9.38 20.36
CA PRO A 264 9.81 8.26 19.43
C PRO A 264 10.90 8.53 18.38
N SER A 265 11.64 7.49 18.00
CA SER A 265 12.54 7.52 16.86
C SER A 265 11.78 7.04 15.62
N VAL A 266 12.08 7.65 14.48
CA VAL A 266 11.46 7.29 13.20
C VAL A 266 12.55 6.99 12.20
N ARG A 267 12.38 5.87 11.52
CA ARG A 267 13.31 5.39 10.49
C ARG A 267 12.56 5.26 9.17
N PHE A 268 13.16 5.80 8.12
CA PHE A 268 12.76 5.49 6.75
C PHE A 268 13.71 4.43 6.20
N SER A 269 13.18 3.25 5.91
CA SER A 269 13.94 2.11 5.38
C SER A 269 13.55 1.91 3.92
N ARG A 270 14.48 2.12 2.98
CA ARG A 270 14.19 1.83 1.56
C ARG A 270 14.07 0.32 1.38
N VAL A 271 13.16 -0.13 0.51
CA VAL A 271 13.00 -1.56 0.21
C VAL A 271 14.31 -2.17 -0.36
N LEU A 272 15.12 -1.39 -1.08
CA LEU A 272 16.45 -1.80 -1.56
C LEU A 272 17.54 -1.79 -0.47
N ASP A 273 17.34 -1.06 0.63
CA ASP A 273 18.33 -0.93 1.69
C ASP A 273 18.36 -2.14 2.64
N TYR A 274 17.35 -3.01 2.59
CA TYR A 274 17.39 -4.32 3.27
C TYR A 274 18.58 -5.18 2.81
N ALA A 275 19.10 -4.96 1.61
CA ALA A 275 20.27 -5.66 1.08
C ALA A 275 21.62 -4.99 1.43
N PHE A 276 21.63 -3.72 1.86
CA PHE A 276 22.87 -2.91 1.99
C PHE A 276 23.03 -2.14 3.31
N GLY A 277 22.09 -2.25 4.26
CA GLY A 277 22.25 -1.74 5.63
C GLY A 277 22.30 -0.22 5.78
N MET A 278 21.93 0.56 4.75
CA MET A 278 21.85 2.02 4.81
C MET A 278 20.45 2.42 5.31
N SER A 279 20.33 3.24 6.36
CA SER A 279 19.01 3.75 6.78
C SER A 279 19.13 5.18 7.30
N ASN A 280 18.16 6.02 6.95
CA ASN A 280 18.05 7.36 7.52
C ASN A 280 17.16 7.27 8.76
N SER A 281 17.79 7.51 9.92
CA SER A 281 17.11 7.52 11.21
C SER A 281 17.11 8.94 11.76
N TYR A 282 15.95 9.37 12.26
CA TYR A 282 15.85 10.56 13.07
C TYR A 282 15.94 10.14 14.53
N GLN A 283 16.95 10.67 15.23
CA GLN A 283 17.07 10.59 16.68
C GLN A 283 16.79 11.98 17.25
N PRO A 284 15.72 12.17 18.04
CA PRO A 284 15.46 13.45 18.68
C PRO A 284 16.62 13.81 19.62
N THR A 285 17.13 15.04 19.53
CA THR A 285 18.14 15.55 20.47
C THR A 285 17.55 15.56 21.87
N VAL A 286 18.19 14.85 22.80
CA VAL A 286 17.86 14.91 24.23
C VAL A 286 18.27 16.30 24.70
N ALA A 287 17.30 17.19 24.91
CA ALA A 287 17.55 18.38 25.72
C ALA A 287 17.81 17.89 27.15
N ALA A 288 19.03 18.15 27.64
CA ALA A 288 19.43 17.90 29.02
C ALA A 288 18.49 18.59 30.02
#